data_AF-A0A380YHZ5-F1
#
_entry.id   AF-A0A380YHZ5-F1
#
_cell.length_a   1.000
_cell.length_b   1.000
_cell.length_c   1.000
_cell.angle_alpha   90.00
_cell.angle_beta   90.00
_cell.angle_gamma   90.00
#
_symmetry.space_group_name_H-M   'P 1'
#
loop_
_entity.id
_entity.type
_entity.pdbx_description
1 polymer ?
#
loop_
_entity_poly.entity_id
_entity_poly.type
_entity_poly.pdbx_seq_one_letter_code
_entity_poly.pdbx_strand_id
1 'polypeptide(L)' 'MDYKAVDMQKIIDYIASFYGAVSVDDIIQNSGADKFRVYPALFELEQAGYIEVVEREELGAPLVVRRRRDASQV' A
#
# COMPACT_ATOMS: atom_id res chain seq x y z
N MET A 1 18.61 11.08 -5.38
CA MET A 1 17.37 11.01 -4.58
C MET A 1 16.78 9.63 -4.83
N ASP A 2 16.49 8.85 -3.79
CA ASP A 2 15.90 7.52 -3.99
C ASP A 2 14.39 7.67 -4.18
N TYR A 3 13.98 7.74 -5.44
CA TYR A 3 12.56 7.92 -5.78
C TYR A 3 11.70 6.71 -5.39
N LYS A 4 12.29 5.49 -5.32
CA LYS A 4 11.56 4.31 -4.85
C LYS A 4 11.25 4.45 -3.37
N ALA A 5 12.26 4.78 -2.55
CA ALA A 5 12.09 4.96 -1.11
C ALA A 5 11.11 6.08 -0.79
N VAL A 6 11.17 7.21 -1.52
CA VAL A 6 10.25 8.33 -1.34
C VAL A 6 8.80 7.91 -1.62
N ASP A 7 8.54 7.21 -2.72
CA ASP A 7 7.17 6.80 -3.05
C ASP A 7 6.65 5.69 -2.15
N MET A 8 7.54 4.79 -1.70
CA MET A 8 7.19 3.78 -0.71
C MET A 8 6.75 4.42 0.61
N GLN A 9 7.47 5.45 1.08
CA GLN A 9 7.08 6.17 2.31
C GLN A 9 5.73 6.85 2.15
N LYS A 10 5.46 7.52 1.02
CA LYS A 10 4.16 8.14 0.75
C LYS A 10 3.01 7.15 0.81
N ILE A 11 3.18 5.95 0.25
CA ILE A 11 2.17 4.89 0.28
C ILE A 11 1.95 4.40 1.71
N ILE A 12 3.04 4.17 2.46
CA ILE A 12 3.00 3.78 3.88
C ILE A 12 2.24 4.82 4.71
N ASP A 13 2.59 6.10 4.56
CA ASP A 13 1.98 7.22 5.28
C ASP A 13 0.48 7.33 4.97
N TYR A 14 0.13 7.23 3.69
CA TYR A 14 -1.26 7.26 3.25
C TYR A 14 -2.07 6.12 3.87
N ILE A 15 -1.60 4.87 3.76
CA ILE A 15 -2.27 3.70 4.35
C ILE A 15 -2.37 3.83 5.87
N ALA A 16 -1.31 4.32 6.53
CA ALA A 16 -1.27 4.48 7.99
C ALA A 16 -2.23 5.57 8.51
N SER A 17 -2.68 6.48 7.65
CA SER A 17 -3.67 7.51 8.00
C SER A 17 -5.09 6.96 8.16
N PHE A 18 -5.33 5.70 7.75
CA PHE A 18 -6.62 5.02 7.89
C PHE A 18 -6.57 3.95 9.00
N TYR A 19 -7.63 3.89 9.80
CA TYR A 19 -7.84 2.79 10.76
C TYR A 19 -8.44 1.53 10.12
N GLY A 20 -8.91 1.65 8.87
CA GLY A 20 -9.63 0.61 8.14
C GLY A 20 -8.90 0.17 6.87
N ALA A 21 -9.66 -0.52 6.01
CA ALA A 21 -9.19 -0.87 4.68
C ALA A 21 -9.28 0.34 3.74
N VAL A 22 -8.38 0.43 2.78
CA VAL A 22 -8.29 1.51 1.79
C VAL A 22 -8.23 0.91 0.39
N SER A 23 -8.90 1.54 -0.57
CA SER A 23 -8.87 1.08 -1.96
C SER A 23 -7.52 1.42 -2.61
N VAL A 24 -7.09 0.60 -3.56
CA VAL A 24 -5.87 0.87 -4.34
C VAL A 24 -6.04 2.08 -5.23
N ASP A 25 -7.25 2.34 -5.75
CA ASP A 25 -7.56 3.55 -6.48
C ASP A 25 -7.37 4.81 -5.62
N ASP A 26 -7.81 4.79 -4.37
CA ASP A 26 -7.59 5.90 -3.44
C ASP A 26 -6.10 6.12 -3.16
N ILE A 27 -5.32 5.05 -3.02
CA ILE A 27 -3.86 5.16 -2.87
C ILE A 27 -3.23 5.78 -4.12
N ILE A 28 -3.60 5.34 -5.32
CA ILE A 28 -3.08 5.87 -6.59
C ILE A 28 -3.40 7.35 -6.75
N GLN A 29 -4.61 7.76 -6.38
CA GLN A 29 -5.07 9.14 -6.56
C GLN A 29 -4.53 10.10 -5.49
N ASN A 30 -4.37 9.63 -4.24
CA ASN A 30 -4.22 10.53 -3.09
C ASN A 30 -2.92 10.38 -2.31
N SER A 31 -2.14 9.29 -2.49
CA SER A 31 -0.86 9.14 -1.76
C SER A 31 0.24 10.10 -2.23
N GLY A 32 0.11 10.64 -3.45
CA GLY A 32 1.16 11.45 -4.08
C GLY A 32 2.38 10.65 -4.56
N ALA A 33 2.32 9.31 -4.50
CA ALA A 33 3.31 8.42 -5.11
C ALA A 33 3.14 8.37 -6.64
N ASP A 34 4.19 8.00 -7.35
CA ASP A 34 4.05 7.67 -8.77
C ASP A 34 3.08 6.48 -8.94
N LYS A 35 2.04 6.66 -9.75
CA LYS A 35 0.97 5.67 -9.93
C LYS A 35 1.47 4.28 -10.37
N PHE A 36 2.57 4.22 -11.13
CA PHE A 36 3.11 2.94 -11.61
C PHE A 36 3.91 2.20 -10.54
N ARG A 37 4.23 2.87 -9.43
CA ARG A 37 4.92 2.26 -8.29
C ARG A 37 3.99 1.73 -7.21
N VAL A 38 2.70 2.09 -7.24
CA VAL A 38 1.74 1.67 -6.21
C VAL A 38 1.61 0.15 -6.16
N TYR A 39 1.30 -0.50 -7.28
CA TYR A 39 1.16 -1.96 -7.32
C TYR A 39 2.43 -2.72 -6.89
N PRO A 40 3.63 -2.41 -7.43
CA PRO A 40 4.86 -3.02 -6.94
C PRO A 40 5.12 -2.78 -5.45
N ALA A 41 4.88 -1.57 -4.95
CA ALA A 41 5.08 -1.25 -3.54
C ALA A 41 4.11 -2.01 -2.64
N LEU A 42 2.83 -2.11 -3.01
CA LEU A 42 1.85 -2.89 -2.27
C LEU A 42 2.22 -4.37 -2.21
N PHE A 43 2.74 -4.92 -3.32
CA PHE A 43 3.26 -6.28 -3.33
C PHE A 43 4.44 -6.44 -2.36
N GLU A 44 5.41 -5.52 -2.35
CA GLU A 44 6.53 -5.55 -1.40
C GLU A 44 6.05 -5.44 0.06
N LEU A 45 5.08 -4.56 0.34
CA LEU A 45 4.52 -4.37 1.68
C LEU A 45 3.72 -5.58 2.17
N GLU A 46 3.00 -6.26 1.28
CA GLU A 46 2.29 -7.50 1.60
C GLU A 46 3.29 -8.61 1.95
N GLN A 47 4.34 -8.78 1.13
CA GLN A 47 5.38 -9.79 1.38
C GLN A 47 6.18 -9.51 2.66
N ALA A 48 6.36 -8.24 3.00
CA ALA A 48 6.95 -7.81 4.27
C ALA A 48 6.00 -7.96 5.47
N GLY A 49 4.71 -8.26 5.23
CA GLY A 49 3.70 -8.39 6.28
C GLY A 49 3.28 -7.05 6.91
N TYR A 50 3.56 -5.91 6.25
CA TYR A 50 3.10 -4.60 6.71
C TYR A 50 1.61 -4.39 6.45
N ILE A 51 1.13 -4.89 5.31
CA ILE A 51 -0.29 -4.88 4.93
C ILE A 51 -0.81 -6.30 4.71
N GLU A 52 -2.12 -6.42 4.68
CA GLU A 52 -2.85 -7.55 4.10
C GLU A 52 -3.78 -7.05 3.00
N VAL A 53 -3.95 -7.86 1.97
CA VAL A 53 -4.90 -7.58 0.89
C VAL A 53 -6.27 -8.14 1.29
N VAL A 54 -7.24 -7.25 1.43
CA VAL A 54 -8.62 -7.57 1.85
C VAL A 54 -9.43 -8.07 0.65
N GLU A 55 -9.25 -7.45 -0.51
CA GLU A 55 -9.94 -7.82 -1.74
C GLU A 55 -8.96 -7.84 -2.91
N ARG A 56 -9.15 -8.81 -3.80
CA ARG A 56 -8.37 -8.97 -5.02
C ARG A 56 -9.28 -8.97 -6.24
N GLU A 57 -8.76 -8.49 -7.35
CA GLU A 57 -9.33 -8.71 -8.68
C GLU A 57 -9.28 -10.21 -9.05
N GLU A 58 -10.00 -10.57 -10.11
CA GLU A 58 -10.03 -11.93 -10.67
C GLU A 58 -8.63 -12.47 -11.04
N LEU A 59 -7.71 -11.58 -11.45
CA LEU A 59 -6.32 -11.93 -11.78
C LEU A 59 -5.35 -11.76 -10.60
N GLY A 60 -5.87 -11.55 -9.39
CA GLY A 60 -5.09 -11.50 -8.17
C GLY A 60 -4.48 -10.14 -7.83
N ALA A 61 -4.72 -9.08 -8.61
CA ALA A 61 -4.27 -7.74 -8.26
C ALA A 61 -5.00 -7.22 -7.00
N PRO A 62 -4.34 -6.48 -6.09
CA PRO A 62 -5.01 -5.95 -4.92
C PRO A 62 -6.00 -4.85 -5.31
N LEU A 63 -7.24 -4.93 -4.80
CA LEU A 63 -8.25 -3.87 -4.89
C LEU A 63 -8.33 -3.07 -3.61
N VAL A 64 -8.23 -3.76 -2.47
CA VAL A 64 -8.39 -3.17 -1.15
C VAL A 64 -7.32 -3.74 -0.24
N VAL A 65 -6.62 -2.86 0.48
CA VAL A 65 -5.55 -3.22 1.41
C VAL A 65 -5.82 -2.66 2.80
N ARG A 66 -5.24 -3.28 3.82
CA ARG A 66 -5.29 -2.77 5.19
C ARG A 66 -3.94 -2.97 5.86
N ARG A 67 -3.54 -2.02 6.73
CA ARG A 67 -2.37 -2.21 7.60
C ARG A 67 -2.61 -3.38 8.55
N ARG A 68 -1.65 -4.31 8.66
CA ARG A 68 -1.74 -5.38 9.65
C ARG A 68 -1.62 -4.79 11.05
N ARG A 69 -2.47 -5.27 11.97
CA ARG A 69 -2.47 -4.83 13.39
C ARG A 69 -1.19 -5.24 14.13
N ASP A 70 -0.54 -6.29 13.67
CA ASP A 70 0.66 -6.87 14.27
C ASP A 70 1.95 -6.40 13.58
N ALA A 71 1.84 -5.53 12.55
CA ALA A 71 2.99 -4.88 11.96
C ALA A 71 3.58 -3.93 13.01
N SER A 72 4.47 -4.49 13.83
CA SER A 72 5.34 -3.71 14.70
C SER A 72 6.01 -2.67 13.82
N GLN A 73 5.99 -1.41 14.26
CA GLN A 73 6.68 -0.34 13.55
C GLN A 73 8.15 -0.77 13.42
N VAL A 74 8.54 -1.16 12.20
CA VAL A 74 9.94 -1.36 11.82
C VAL A 74 10.62 -0.01 11.72
#